data_AF-A0A7S0QC29-F1
#
_entry.id   AF-A0A7S0QC29-F1
#
_cell.length_a   1.000
_cell.length_b   1.000
_cell.length_c   1.000
_cell.angle_alpha   90.00
_cell.angle_beta   90.00
_cell.angle_gamma   90.00
#
_symmetry.space_group_name_H-M   'P 1'
#
loop_
_entity.id
_entity.type
_entity.pdbx_description
1 polymer ?
#
loop_
_entity_poly.entity_id
_entity_poly.type
_entity_poly.pdbx_seq_one_letter_code
_entity_poly.pdbx_strand_id
1 'polypeptide(L)'
;LITAHNAGTGGASAATAEEVESELVEESPYLAPEAFIAGWGIATPFPFSTQTFLEIDRREREKIGQSEEVIQNMATFVKSSRILNRHTCHPFFLPKGKTPADYPDAVGTVKEDIYTAWKSNPPLRVRMQCYQDTAVKMCVAAAEKAVKNWGKDRSTITHILTTCTSGWNEPGIG
;
A
#
# COMPACT_ATOMS: atom_id res chain seq x y z
N LEU A 1 -52.38 33.81 -36.53
CA LEU A 1 -52.75 33.76 -37.97
C LEU A 1 -51.97 32.60 -38.59
N ILE A 2 -52.60 31.43 -38.77
CA ILE A 2 -53.31 30.98 -39.99
C ILE A 2 -52.27 30.73 -41.12
N THR A 3 -52.05 29.53 -41.68
CA THR A 3 -52.96 28.42 -42.02
C THR A 3 -52.18 27.13 -42.30
N ALA A 4 -52.86 26.00 -42.09
CA ALA A 4 -52.52 24.69 -42.62
C ALA A 4 -52.77 24.59 -44.14
N HIS A 5 -52.17 23.58 -44.79
CA HIS A 5 -52.83 22.83 -45.85
C HIS A 5 -52.36 21.37 -45.88
N ASN A 6 -53.31 20.47 -45.65
CA ASN A 6 -53.28 19.04 -45.93
C ASN A 6 -53.57 18.79 -47.42
N ALA A 7 -52.98 17.72 -47.98
CA ALA A 7 -53.61 16.71 -48.83
C ALA A 7 -52.54 15.66 -49.17
N GLY A 8 -52.59 14.45 -48.60
CA GLY A 8 -53.15 13.25 -49.27
C GLY A 8 -52.00 12.45 -49.91
N THR A 9 -51.90 11.12 -49.92
CA THR A 9 -52.78 9.98 -49.64
C THR A 9 -51.89 8.73 -49.72
N GLY A 10 -52.22 7.67 -48.97
CA GLY A 10 -52.05 6.31 -49.47
C GLY A 10 -51.14 5.38 -48.67
N GLY A 11 -51.70 4.24 -48.29
CA GLY A 11 -50.96 3.00 -48.11
C GLY A 11 -50.80 2.52 -46.67
N ALA A 12 -51.87 1.97 -46.11
CA ALA A 12 -51.78 1.05 -44.98
C ALA A 12 -51.00 -0.20 -45.44
N SER A 13 -49.85 -0.46 -44.82
CA SER A 13 -49.22 -1.79 -44.81
C SER A 13 -49.00 -2.13 -43.36
N ALA A 14 -49.75 -3.13 -42.89
CA ALA A 14 -49.68 -3.66 -41.54
C ALA A 14 -48.32 -4.34 -41.36
N ALA A 15 -47.36 -3.60 -40.80
CA ALA A 15 -46.19 -4.21 -40.17
C ALA A 15 -46.69 -4.84 -38.86
N THR A 16 -46.73 -6.16 -38.85
CA THR A 16 -46.95 -6.99 -37.67
C THR A 16 -46.02 -6.53 -36.56
N ALA A 17 -46.59 -6.15 -35.42
CA ALA A 17 -45.82 -5.97 -34.20
C ALA A 17 -45.22 -7.34 -33.84
N GLU A 18 -43.93 -7.52 -34.12
CA GLU A 18 -43.15 -8.53 -33.41
C GLU A 18 -43.12 -8.09 -31.96
N GLU A 19 -43.98 -8.72 -31.15
CA GLU A 19 -43.82 -8.76 -29.70
C GLU A 19 -42.45 -9.40 -29.43
N VAL A 20 -41.44 -8.55 -29.24
CA VAL A 20 -40.22 -8.96 -28.58
C VAL A 20 -40.63 -9.21 -27.13
N GLU A 21 -41.06 -10.44 -26.83
CA GLU A 21 -41.11 -10.95 -25.48
C GLU A 21 -39.69 -10.80 -24.93
N SER A 22 -39.48 -9.75 -24.14
CA SER A 22 -38.31 -9.67 -23.29
C SER A 22 -38.44 -10.83 -22.31
N GLU A 23 -37.73 -11.93 -22.60
CA GLU A 23 -37.47 -12.96 -21.60
C GLU A 23 -36.90 -12.23 -20.38
N LEU A 24 -37.74 -12.07 -19.36
CA LEU A 24 -37.31 -11.69 -18.02
C LEU A 24 -36.41 -12.85 -17.59
N VAL A 25 -35.11 -12.70 -17.84
CA VAL A 25 -34.09 -13.58 -17.27
C VAL A 25 -34.37 -13.55 -15.78
N GLU A 26 -34.90 -14.65 -15.25
CA GLU A 26 -35.07 -14.83 -13.81
C GLU A 26 -33.73 -14.45 -13.18
N GLU A 27 -33.70 -13.31 -12.47
CA GLU A 27 -32.53 -12.92 -11.71
C GLU A 27 -32.33 -14.03 -10.70
N SER A 28 -31.38 -14.92 -10.99
CA SER A 28 -30.83 -15.86 -10.03
C SER A 28 -30.63 -15.07 -8.73
N PRO A 29 -31.16 -15.54 -7.58
CA PRO A 29 -31.03 -14.81 -6.34
C PRO A 29 -29.57 -14.44 -6.17
N TYR A 30 -29.29 -13.16 -5.90
CA TYR A 30 -27.96 -12.67 -5.63
C TYR A 30 -27.43 -13.40 -4.38
N LEU A 31 -26.78 -14.53 -4.62
CA LEU A 31 -25.96 -15.21 -3.64
C LEU A 31 -24.72 -14.35 -3.52
N ALA A 32 -24.66 -13.51 -2.48
CA ALA A 32 -23.44 -12.81 -2.14
C ALA A 32 -22.33 -13.87 -2.00
N PRO A 33 -21.41 -13.99 -2.97
CA PRO A 33 -20.45 -15.06 -2.95
C PRO A 33 -19.54 -14.82 -1.75
N GLU A 34 -19.36 -15.85 -0.92
CA GLU A 34 -18.41 -15.78 0.18
C GLU A 34 -17.00 -15.52 -0.40
N ALA A 35 -16.33 -14.52 0.15
CA ALA A 35 -14.96 -14.18 -0.24
C ALA A 35 -13.97 -14.99 0.58
N PHE A 36 -13.05 -15.68 -0.09
CA PHE A 36 -12.00 -16.47 0.54
C PHE A 36 -10.62 -15.86 0.31
N ILE A 37 -9.74 -15.94 1.31
CA ILE A 37 -8.33 -15.59 1.16
C ILE A 37 -7.63 -16.75 0.43
N ALA A 38 -7.39 -16.55 -0.87
CA ALA A 38 -6.80 -17.59 -1.72
C ALA A 38 -5.26 -17.65 -1.67
N GLY A 39 -4.61 -16.60 -1.14
CA GLY A 39 -3.16 -16.53 -0.97
C GLY A 39 -2.77 -15.28 -0.17
N TRP A 40 -1.62 -15.32 0.49
CA TRP A 40 -1.07 -14.19 1.24
C TRP A 40 0.45 -14.13 1.08
N GLY A 41 1.02 -12.94 1.24
CA GLY A 41 2.46 -12.73 1.11
C GLY A 41 2.92 -11.54 1.93
N ILE A 42 4.14 -11.62 2.46
CA ILE A 42 4.76 -10.56 3.26
C ILE A 42 6.14 -10.25 2.69
N ALA A 43 6.45 -8.96 2.58
CA ALA A 43 7.77 -8.44 2.31
C ALA A 43 8.10 -7.38 3.36
N THR A 44 9.29 -7.44 3.92
CA THR A 44 9.73 -6.54 4.98
C THR A 44 11.09 -5.94 4.64
N PRO A 45 11.36 -4.70 5.08
CA PRO A 45 12.67 -4.09 4.95
C PRO A 45 13.61 -4.57 6.07
N PHE A 46 14.63 -3.79 6.45
CA PHE A 46 15.66 -4.23 7.39
C PHE A 46 15.09 -4.55 8.78
N PRO A 47 15.34 -5.74 9.33
CA PRO A 47 14.98 -6.06 10.71
C PRO A 47 15.96 -5.41 11.69
N PHE A 48 15.47 -4.94 12.82
CA PHE A 48 16.28 -4.50 13.95
C PHE A 48 15.57 -4.78 15.28
N SER A 49 16.38 -5.00 16.33
CA SER A 49 15.87 -5.33 17.66
C SER A 49 15.43 -4.08 18.43
N THR A 50 14.58 -4.27 19.43
CA THR A 50 14.26 -3.20 20.38
C THR A 50 15.49 -2.71 21.16
N GLN A 51 16.49 -3.56 21.39
CA GLN A 51 17.75 -3.13 22.00
C GLN A 51 18.50 -2.15 21.08
N THR A 52 18.61 -2.47 19.79
CA THR A 52 19.19 -1.59 18.78
C THR A 52 18.42 -0.27 18.69
N PHE A 53 17.09 -0.30 18.74
CA PHE A 53 16.27 0.91 18.80
C PHE A 53 16.63 1.80 19.99
N LEU A 54 16.73 1.23 21.19
CA LEU A 54 17.02 1.97 22.42
C LEU A 54 18.41 2.62 22.38
N GLU A 55 19.40 1.94 21.81
CA GLU A 55 20.74 2.47 21.61
C GLU A 55 20.74 3.69 20.67
N ILE A 56 20.01 3.60 19.56
CA ILE A 56 19.87 4.70 18.60
C ILE A 56 19.08 5.86 19.21
N ASP A 57 17.95 5.58 19.86
CA ASP A 57 17.09 6.59 20.48
C ASP A 57 17.84 7.36 21.57
N ARG A 58 18.54 6.67 22.49
CA ARG A 58 19.40 7.33 23.48
C ARG A 58 20.45 8.23 22.82
N ARG A 59 21.19 7.70 21.84
CA ARG A 59 22.22 8.44 21.10
C ARG A 59 21.67 9.73 20.48
N GLU A 60 20.50 9.66 19.84
CA GLU A 60 19.89 10.83 19.20
C GLU A 60 19.32 11.83 20.20
N ARG A 61 18.76 11.37 21.32
CA ARG A 61 18.26 12.24 22.40
C ARG A 61 19.38 12.99 23.13
N GLU A 62 20.49 12.31 23.40
CA GLU A 62 21.68 12.92 24.00
C GLU A 62 22.25 14.02 23.11
N LYS A 63 22.32 13.79 21.78
CA LYS A 63 22.79 14.80 20.81
C LYS A 63 21.97 16.09 20.81
N ILE A 64 20.67 16.00 21.12
CA ILE A 64 19.77 17.17 21.17
C ILE A 64 19.58 17.71 22.60
N GLY A 65 20.33 17.19 23.57
CA GLY A 65 20.34 17.70 24.96
C GLY A 65 19.09 17.36 25.76
N GLN A 66 18.40 16.26 25.46
CA GLN A 66 17.29 15.81 26.30
C GLN A 66 17.77 15.30 27.66
N SER A 67 16.97 15.49 28.71
CA SER A 67 17.30 15.05 30.07
C SER A 67 17.29 13.52 30.20
N GLU A 68 18.09 13.00 31.13
CA GLU A 68 18.13 11.55 31.42
C GLU A 68 16.77 11.01 31.83
N GLU A 69 15.94 11.82 32.52
CA GLU A 69 14.56 11.46 32.87
C GLU A 69 13.72 11.16 31.63
N VAL A 70 13.78 12.03 30.60
CA VAL A 70 13.04 11.83 29.34
C VAL A 70 13.54 10.59 28.60
N ILE A 71 14.85 10.38 28.56
CA ILE A 71 15.47 9.21 27.92
C ILE A 71 15.00 7.92 28.63
N GLN A 72 15.02 7.90 29.96
CA GLN A 72 14.61 6.73 30.74
C GLN A 72 13.10 6.45 30.65
N ASN A 73 12.27 7.49 30.57
CA ASN A 73 10.83 7.35 30.35
C ASN A 73 10.55 6.71 28.98
N MET A 74 11.24 7.15 27.92
CA MET A 74 11.12 6.52 26.60
C MET A 74 11.59 5.06 26.64
N ALA A 75 12.70 4.77 27.30
CA ALA A 75 13.20 3.40 27.42
C ALA A 75 12.20 2.48 28.14
N THR A 76 11.56 2.97 29.20
CA THR A 76 10.51 2.24 29.94
C THR A 76 9.30 1.98 29.06
N PHE A 77 8.81 3.01 28.35
CA PHE A 77 7.69 2.88 27.41
C PHE A 77 7.98 1.82 26.34
N VAL A 78 9.15 1.90 25.71
CA VAL A 78 9.57 0.95 24.68
C VAL A 78 9.65 -0.48 25.22
N LYS A 79 10.23 -0.69 26.40
CA LYS A 79 10.30 -2.02 27.04
C LYS A 79 8.91 -2.56 27.38
N SER A 80 7.99 -1.70 27.80
CA SER A 80 6.62 -2.09 28.12
C SER A 80 5.78 -2.47 26.89
N SER A 81 6.16 -2.03 25.68
CA SER A 81 5.45 -2.34 24.44
C SER A 81 5.44 -3.83 24.07
N ARG A 82 6.36 -4.62 24.64
CA ARG A 82 6.59 -6.04 24.29
C ARG A 82 6.93 -6.29 22.81
N ILE A 83 7.25 -5.24 22.06
CA ILE A 83 7.76 -5.36 20.69
C ILE A 83 9.23 -5.75 20.78
N LEU A 84 9.58 -6.93 20.25
CA LEU A 84 10.95 -7.44 20.27
C LEU A 84 11.76 -6.97 19.06
N ASN A 85 11.13 -6.96 17.89
CA ASN A 85 11.75 -6.62 16.61
C ASN A 85 10.84 -5.69 15.81
N ARG A 86 11.46 -4.84 14.99
CA ARG A 86 10.80 -3.94 14.05
C ARG A 86 11.50 -4.02 12.71
N HIS A 87 10.85 -3.46 11.69
CA HIS A 87 11.44 -3.31 10.37
C HIS A 87 11.50 -1.85 9.97
N THR A 88 12.54 -1.46 9.25
CA THR A 88 12.77 -0.10 8.78
C THR A 88 13.36 -0.11 7.37
N CYS A 89 12.90 0.80 6.52
CA CYS A 89 13.44 0.95 5.17
C CYS A 89 14.83 1.61 5.16
N HIS A 90 15.34 2.09 6.29
CA HIS A 90 16.42 3.06 6.30
C HIS A 90 17.68 2.60 7.06
N PRO A 91 18.90 2.75 6.46
CA PRO A 91 20.14 2.21 7.01
C PRO A 91 20.58 2.86 8.34
N PHE A 92 20.16 4.10 8.61
CA PHE A 92 20.38 4.79 9.89
C PHE A 92 19.98 3.97 11.13
N PHE A 93 19.00 3.09 10.98
CA PHE A 93 18.48 2.25 12.06
C PHE A 93 19.14 0.87 12.13
N LEU A 94 20.13 0.60 11.28
CA LEU A 94 20.86 -0.66 11.32
C LEU A 94 21.73 -0.72 12.59
N PRO A 95 21.93 -1.93 13.15
CA PRO A 95 22.89 -2.13 14.22
C PRO A 95 24.27 -1.60 13.85
N LYS A 96 25.05 -1.17 14.86
CA LYS A 96 26.40 -0.67 14.64
C LYS A 96 27.26 -1.70 13.89
N GLY A 97 27.92 -1.26 12.82
CA GLY A 97 28.76 -2.10 11.97
C GLY A 97 28.00 -2.94 10.94
N LYS A 98 26.66 -2.83 10.88
CA LYS A 98 25.84 -3.45 9.85
C LYS A 98 25.57 -2.50 8.70
N THR A 99 25.47 -3.07 7.51
CA THR A 99 25.22 -2.37 6.25
C THR A 99 24.02 -3.02 5.55
N PRO A 100 23.41 -2.36 4.55
CA PRO A 100 22.36 -2.98 3.73
C PRO A 100 22.72 -4.36 3.15
N ALA A 101 23.99 -4.60 2.83
CA ALA A 101 24.46 -5.86 2.27
C ALA A 101 24.34 -7.05 3.25
N ASP A 102 24.29 -6.78 4.56
CA ASP A 102 24.08 -7.81 5.58
C ASP A 102 22.65 -8.37 5.60
N TYR A 103 21.71 -7.81 4.82
CA TYR A 103 20.29 -8.15 4.82
C TYR A 103 19.78 -8.44 3.41
N PRO A 104 20.19 -9.55 2.78
CA PRO A 104 19.84 -9.85 1.39
C PRO A 104 18.33 -10.05 1.16
N ASP A 105 17.59 -10.45 2.20
CA ASP A 105 16.15 -10.68 2.14
C ASP A 105 15.30 -9.42 2.36
N ALA A 106 15.92 -8.30 2.73
CA ALA A 106 15.22 -7.05 2.99
C ALA A 106 14.78 -6.39 1.68
N VAL A 107 13.50 -6.03 1.60
CA VAL A 107 12.90 -5.41 0.40
C VAL A 107 12.44 -3.99 0.72
N GLY A 108 12.48 -3.10 -0.27
CA GLY A 108 12.02 -1.71 -0.09
C GLY A 108 12.89 -0.94 0.88
N THR A 109 14.20 -0.97 0.61
CA THR A 109 15.21 -0.30 1.42
C THR A 109 15.80 0.88 0.65
N VAL A 110 16.21 1.91 1.37
CA VAL A 110 17.01 3.00 0.81
C VAL A 110 18.50 2.70 1.00
N LYS A 111 19.32 3.17 0.06
CA LYS A 111 20.77 2.98 0.08
C LYS A 111 21.49 4.00 0.94
N GLU A 112 20.94 5.21 1.00
CA GLU A 112 21.59 6.38 1.59
C GLU A 112 20.94 6.79 2.90
N ASP A 113 21.74 7.40 3.78
CA ASP A 113 21.26 7.93 5.04
C ASP A 113 20.69 9.34 4.90
N ILE A 114 19.37 9.46 4.99
CA ILE A 114 18.64 10.74 4.94
C ILE A 114 18.48 11.40 6.31
N TYR A 115 18.81 10.75 7.43
CA TYR A 115 18.57 11.30 8.77
C TYR A 115 19.77 12.08 9.29
N THR A 116 20.98 11.59 9.08
CA THR A 116 22.20 12.18 9.67
C THR A 116 22.40 13.64 9.26
N ALA A 117 22.18 13.98 7.99
CA ALA A 117 22.32 15.35 7.49
C ALA A 117 21.32 16.35 8.11
N TRP A 118 20.23 15.86 8.71
CA TRP A 118 19.11 16.67 9.18
C TRP A 118 18.85 16.53 10.67
N LYS A 119 19.86 16.15 11.47
CA LYS A 119 19.73 15.92 12.93
C LYS A 119 18.53 15.03 13.25
N SER A 120 18.37 13.96 12.48
CA SER A 120 17.27 12.99 12.61
C SER A 120 15.86 13.52 12.29
N ASN A 121 15.74 14.71 11.68
CA ASN A 121 14.48 15.29 11.23
C ASN A 121 14.54 15.76 9.76
N PRO A 122 14.59 14.84 8.78
CA PRO A 122 14.62 15.20 7.37
C PRO A 122 13.37 15.96 6.92
N PRO A 123 13.51 16.91 5.98
CA PRO A 123 12.37 17.66 5.44
C PRO A 123 11.43 16.75 4.65
N LEU A 124 10.16 17.17 4.53
CA LEU A 124 9.10 16.38 3.91
C LEU A 124 9.48 15.84 2.52
N ARG A 125 10.08 16.66 1.65
CA ARG A 125 10.50 16.25 0.31
C ARG A 125 11.43 15.03 0.31
N VAL A 126 12.36 14.97 1.27
CA VAL A 126 13.32 13.87 1.40
C VAL A 126 12.63 12.61 1.96
N ARG A 127 11.71 12.78 2.92
CA ARG A 127 10.87 11.67 3.42
C ARG A 127 9.98 11.09 2.33
N MET A 128 9.41 11.93 1.47
CA MET A 128 8.58 11.51 0.34
C MET A 128 9.39 10.75 -0.71
N GLN A 129 10.64 11.14 -0.99
CA GLN A 129 11.51 10.37 -1.88
C GLN A 129 11.78 8.96 -1.32
N CYS A 130 12.06 8.85 -0.01
CA CYS A 130 12.22 7.56 0.65
C CYS A 130 10.97 6.68 0.51
N TYR A 131 9.77 7.26 0.67
CA TYR A 131 8.52 6.56 0.43
C TYR A 131 8.41 6.04 -1.02
N GLN A 132 8.63 6.91 -2.00
CA GLN A 132 8.56 6.55 -3.43
C GLN A 132 9.55 5.44 -3.79
N ASP A 133 10.75 5.47 -3.20
CA ASP A 133 11.79 4.49 -3.48
C ASP A 133 11.52 3.10 -2.87
N THR A 134 10.64 3.01 -1.88
CA THR A 134 10.51 1.82 -1.01
C THR A 134 9.14 1.16 -1.04
N ALA A 135 8.06 1.95 -1.06
CA ALA A 135 6.70 1.43 -0.88
C ALA A 135 6.29 0.47 -2.00
N VAL A 136 6.46 0.88 -3.27
CA VAL A 136 6.10 0.07 -4.45
C VAL A 136 6.86 -1.26 -4.42
N LYS A 137 8.15 -1.24 -4.10
CA LYS A 137 8.98 -2.46 -4.04
C LYS A 137 8.46 -3.46 -3.01
N MET A 138 8.07 -3.01 -1.83
CA MET A 138 7.49 -3.89 -0.81
C MET A 138 6.13 -4.42 -1.24
N CYS A 139 5.27 -3.56 -1.80
CA CYS A 139 3.95 -3.96 -2.29
C CYS A 139 4.06 -5.02 -3.39
N VAL A 140 4.92 -4.81 -4.39
CA VAL A 140 5.16 -5.77 -5.49
C VAL A 140 5.69 -7.09 -4.93
N ALA A 141 6.73 -7.07 -4.08
CA ALA A 141 7.28 -8.31 -3.54
C ALA A 141 6.30 -9.08 -2.65
N ALA A 142 5.45 -8.39 -1.88
CA ALA A 142 4.39 -9.02 -1.11
C ALA A 142 3.31 -9.62 -2.01
N ALA A 143 2.89 -8.89 -3.06
CA ALA A 143 1.92 -9.35 -4.05
C ALA A 143 2.43 -10.56 -4.84
N GLU A 144 3.69 -10.56 -5.28
CA GLU A 144 4.31 -11.69 -5.98
C GLU A 144 4.31 -12.96 -5.12
N LYS A 145 4.62 -12.84 -3.83
CA LYS A 145 4.52 -13.95 -2.87
C LYS A 145 3.06 -14.41 -2.69
N ALA A 146 2.11 -13.49 -2.62
CA ALA A 146 0.69 -13.82 -2.51
C ALA A 146 0.17 -14.56 -3.75
N VAL A 147 0.50 -14.09 -4.95
CA VAL A 147 0.15 -14.72 -6.23
C VAL A 147 0.80 -16.10 -6.35
N LYS A 148 2.07 -16.24 -5.95
CA LYS A 148 2.75 -17.53 -5.90
C LYS A 148 2.04 -18.52 -4.96
N ASN A 149 1.62 -18.05 -3.78
CA ASN A 149 0.90 -18.88 -2.81
C ASN A 149 -0.52 -19.21 -3.27
N TRP A 150 -1.16 -18.33 -4.04
CA TRP A 150 -2.46 -18.57 -4.67
C TRP A 150 -2.39 -19.61 -5.80
N GLY A 151 -1.29 -19.65 -6.55
CA GLY A 151 -1.02 -20.68 -7.55
C GLY A 151 -1.76 -20.52 -8.89
N LYS A 152 -2.53 -19.44 -9.08
CA LYS A 152 -3.15 -19.10 -10.37
C LYS A 152 -2.32 -18.10 -11.16
N ASP A 153 -2.64 -17.96 -12.45
CA ASP A 153 -1.99 -17.01 -13.33
C ASP A 153 -2.36 -15.56 -12.97
N ARG A 154 -1.37 -14.66 -12.95
CA ARG A 154 -1.57 -13.24 -12.62
C ARG A 154 -2.53 -12.51 -13.56
N SER A 155 -2.66 -12.96 -14.81
CA SER A 155 -3.60 -12.42 -15.79
C SER A 155 -5.07 -12.64 -15.42
N THR A 156 -5.34 -13.55 -14.46
CA THR A 156 -6.71 -13.79 -13.96
C THR A 156 -7.13 -12.82 -12.85
N ILE A 157 -6.24 -11.92 -12.42
CA ILE A 157 -6.55 -10.86 -11.46
C ILE A 157 -7.41 -9.80 -12.16
N THR A 158 -8.62 -9.57 -11.65
CA THR A 158 -9.57 -8.60 -12.23
C THR A 158 -9.59 -7.25 -11.49
N HIS A 159 -9.17 -7.24 -10.22
CA HIS A 159 -9.22 -6.05 -9.37
C HIS A 159 -7.95 -5.96 -8.53
N ILE A 160 -7.46 -4.73 -8.31
CA ILE A 160 -6.36 -4.43 -7.38
C ILE A 160 -6.88 -3.41 -6.38
N LEU A 161 -6.77 -3.73 -5.10
CA LEU A 161 -7.08 -2.83 -4.00
C LEU A 161 -5.78 -2.54 -3.26
N THR A 162 -5.43 -1.27 -3.11
CA THR A 162 -4.22 -0.83 -2.40
C THR A 162 -4.58 0.07 -1.24
N THR A 163 -3.73 0.08 -0.22
CA THR A 163 -3.82 1.02 0.91
C THR A 163 -2.42 1.40 1.35
N CYS A 164 -2.21 2.67 1.68
CA CYS A 164 -0.96 3.17 2.23
C CYS A 164 -1.17 4.48 3.00
N THR A 165 -0.55 4.58 4.16
CA THR A 165 -0.56 5.79 5.01
C THR A 165 0.75 6.57 4.95
N SER A 166 1.81 5.98 4.38
CA SER A 166 3.19 6.50 4.49
C SER A 166 3.52 7.65 3.53
N GLY A 167 2.71 7.86 2.49
CA GLY A 167 2.92 8.89 1.49
C GLY A 167 1.79 8.95 0.47
N TRP A 168 1.84 9.99 -0.37
CA TRP A 168 0.88 10.26 -1.43
C TRP A 168 1.61 10.42 -2.78
N ASN A 169 1.04 9.87 -3.84
CA ASN A 169 1.47 10.08 -5.21
C ASN A 169 0.26 10.00 -6.15
N GLU A 170 0.32 10.66 -7.30
CA GLU A 170 -0.70 10.57 -8.36
C GLU A 170 -0.04 10.35 -9.73
N PRO A 171 -0.32 9.23 -10.44
CA PRO A 171 -1.09 8.07 -9.97
C PRO A 171 -0.47 7.47 -8.69
N GLY A 172 -1.27 6.68 -7.95
CA GLY A 172 -0.96 6.16 -6.62
C GLY A 172 0.29 5.28 -6.53
N ILE A 173 0.18 4.12 -5.88
CA ILE A 173 1.27 3.14 -5.88
C ILE A 173 1.36 2.58 -7.31
N GLY A 174 2.32 3.09 -8.09
CA GLY A 174 2.64 2.71 -9.47
C GLY A 174 4.14 2.79 -9.71
#